data_AF-A0A9P8K379-F1
#
_entry.id   AF-A0A9P8K379-F1
#
_cell.length_a   1.000
_cell.length_b   1.000
_cell.length_c   1.000
_cell.angle_alpha   90.00
_cell.angle_beta   90.00
_cell.angle_gamma   90.00
#
_symmetry.space_group_name_H-M   'P 1'
#
loop_
_entity.id
_entity.type
_entity.pdbx_description
1 polymer ?
#
loop_
_entity_poly.entity_id
_entity_poly.type
_entity_poly.pdbx_seq_one_letter_code
_entity_poly.pdbx_strand_id
1 'polypeptide(L)'
;MNDAARFVIASLELDVWPEISGMRGDVKEAIVIAEKVQQRKFLVREDSLSTMQKQIEEVPETNFYNQVRLALTDGWGLVSEELNKAFPIIRPASLEEFVMKWWEGFELGRASWGGENKTSAFD
;
A
#
# COMPACT_ATOMS: atom_id res chain seq x y z
N MET A 1 5.41 -3.93 8.75
CA MET A 1 5.44 -5.34 9.18
C MET A 1 5.25 -5.55 10.68
N ASN A 2 5.70 -4.65 11.57
CA ASN A 2 5.56 -4.86 13.02
C ASN A 2 4.09 -5.01 13.49
N ASP A 3 3.15 -4.23 12.94
CA ASP A 3 1.75 -4.31 13.35
C ASP A 3 1.09 -5.65 13.00
N ALA A 4 1.36 -6.19 11.81
CA ALA A 4 0.88 -7.52 11.42
C ALA A 4 1.39 -8.59 12.37
N ALA A 5 2.67 -8.54 12.75
CA ALA A 5 3.23 -9.49 13.73
C ALA A 5 2.55 -9.38 15.09
N ARG A 6 2.25 -8.16 15.57
CA ARG A 6 1.53 -7.95 16.85
C ARG A 6 0.14 -8.58 16.83
N PHE A 7 -0.61 -8.40 15.73
CA PHE A 7 -1.93 -9.02 15.59
C PHE A 7 -1.87 -10.53 15.42
N VAL A 8 -0.89 -11.06 14.69
CA VAL A 8 -0.66 -12.51 14.57
C VAL A 8 -0.36 -13.12 15.93
N ILE A 9 0.55 -12.52 16.70
CA ILE A 9 0.88 -12.98 18.07
C ILE A 9 -0.34 -12.91 18.97
N ALA A 10 -1.10 -11.81 18.94
CA ALA A 10 -2.29 -11.66 19.77
C ALA A 10 -3.38 -12.68 19.40
N SER A 11 -3.50 -13.03 18.12
CA SER A 11 -4.48 -14.02 17.67
C SER A 11 -4.27 -15.41 18.28
N LEU A 12 -3.07 -15.70 18.80
CA LEU A 12 -2.80 -16.94 19.54
C LEU A 12 -3.61 -17.07 20.84
N GLU A 13 -4.10 -15.95 21.39
CA GLU A 13 -4.93 -15.89 22.60
C GLU A 13 -6.44 -16.04 22.30
N LEU A 14 -6.84 -16.21 21.03
CA LEU A 14 -8.25 -16.44 20.68
C LEU A 14 -8.69 -17.85 21.09
N ASP A 15 -9.84 -17.95 21.76
CA ASP A 15 -10.46 -19.23 22.12
C ASP A 15 -10.80 -20.08 20.87
N VAL A 16 -11.16 -19.42 19.77
CA VAL A 16 -11.49 -20.03 18.47
C VAL A 16 -10.91 -19.19 17.36
N TRP A 17 -10.22 -19.85 16.42
CA TRP A 17 -9.66 -19.19 15.24
C TRP A 17 -10.66 -19.25 14.09
N PRO A 18 -11.20 -18.11 13.64
CA PRO A 18 -12.06 -18.10 12.47
C PRO A 18 -11.23 -18.41 11.22
N GLU A 19 -11.89 -19.00 10.20
CA GLU A 19 -11.24 -19.31 8.91
C GLU A 19 -10.65 -18.06 8.24
N ILE A 20 -11.32 -16.91 8.42
CA ILE A 20 -10.86 -15.61 7.94
C ILE A 20 -10.85 -14.64 9.13
N SER A 21 -9.69 -14.02 9.38
CA SER A 21 -9.56 -12.90 10.31
C SER A 21 -8.70 -11.80 9.70
N GLY A 22 -9.24 -10.58 9.68
CA GLY A 22 -8.57 -9.42 9.13
C GLY A 22 -7.98 -8.51 10.20
N MET A 23 -6.82 -7.90 9.90
CA MET A 23 -6.38 -6.68 10.56
C MET A 23 -6.40 -5.51 9.57
N ARG A 24 -7.16 -4.48 9.91
CA ARG A 24 -7.34 -3.29 9.08
C ARG A 24 -6.48 -2.14 9.62
N GLY A 25 -5.76 -1.49 8.72
CA GLY A 25 -5.06 -0.23 8.98
C GLY A 25 -5.89 1.00 8.56
N ASP A 26 -5.25 2.14 8.48
CA ASP A 26 -5.87 3.38 7.97
C ASP A 26 -6.36 3.22 6.52
N VAL A 27 -7.58 3.69 6.24
CA VAL A 27 -8.09 3.85 4.87
C VAL A 27 -8.12 5.34 4.55
N LYS A 28 -7.03 5.80 3.94
CA LYS A 28 -6.82 7.20 3.52
C LYS A 28 -6.09 7.22 2.18
N GLU A 29 -6.19 8.35 1.49
CA GLU A 29 -5.47 8.56 0.23
C GLU A 29 -3.97 8.80 0.51
N ALA A 30 -3.13 7.82 0.18
CA ALA A 30 -1.71 7.86 0.50
C ALA A 30 -0.98 9.06 -0.11
N ILE A 31 -1.38 9.47 -1.31
CA ILE A 31 -0.75 10.59 -2.02
C ILE A 31 -0.94 11.92 -1.27
N VAL A 32 -2.13 12.17 -0.73
CA VAL A 32 -2.44 13.40 0.01
C VAL A 32 -1.54 13.52 1.25
N ILE A 33 -1.32 12.40 1.94
CA ILE A 33 -0.44 12.34 3.12
C ILE A 33 1.01 12.56 2.71
N ALA A 34 1.47 11.90 1.65
CA ALA A 34 2.84 12.08 1.14
C ALA A 34 3.10 13.53 0.73
N GLU A 35 2.18 14.18 0.02
CA GLU A 35 2.28 15.58 -0.39
C GLU A 35 2.36 16.53 0.81
N LYS A 36 1.58 16.25 1.86
CA LYS A 36 1.64 17.00 3.12
C LYS A 36 3.00 16.83 3.80
N VAL A 37 3.50 15.60 3.93
CA VAL A 37 4.81 15.34 4.59
C VAL A 37 5.96 15.99 3.82
N GLN A 38 5.90 15.96 2.49
CA GLN A 38 6.95 16.49 1.62
C GLN A 38 6.79 17.97 1.26
N GLN A 39 5.71 18.61 1.72
CA GLN A 39 5.38 20.01 1.41
C GLN A 39 5.44 20.33 -0.09
N ARG A 40 4.99 19.39 -0.93
CA ARG A 40 5.02 19.52 -2.40
C ARG A 40 3.89 18.73 -3.05
N LYS A 41 3.67 18.96 -4.34
CA LYS A 41 2.79 18.14 -5.17
C LYS A 41 3.57 17.09 -5.95
N PHE A 42 2.95 15.93 -6.16
CA PHE A 42 3.47 14.89 -7.04
C PHE A 42 2.85 15.00 -8.44
N LEU A 43 3.60 14.50 -9.43
CA LEU A 43 3.03 14.25 -10.74
C LEU A 43 2.29 12.91 -10.68
N VAL A 44 1.00 12.93 -11.01
CA VAL A 44 0.11 11.76 -10.93
C VAL A 44 -0.37 11.40 -12.32
N ARG A 45 -0.24 10.12 -12.66
CA ARG A 45 -0.80 9.55 -13.89
C ARG A 45 -1.67 8.37 -13.52
N GLU A 46 -2.89 8.41 -13.99
CA GLU A 46 -3.80 7.27 -13.91
C GLU A 46 -3.58 6.37 -15.13
N ASP A 47 -3.46 5.06 -14.89
CA ASP A 47 -3.44 4.09 -15.98
C ASP A 47 -4.81 3.40 -16.05
N SER A 48 -5.32 3.17 -17.27
CA SER A 48 -6.57 2.43 -17.44
C SER A 48 -6.37 0.94 -17.16
N LEU A 49 -7.44 0.25 -16.72
CA LEU A 49 -7.45 -1.21 -16.55
C LEU A 49 -7.00 -1.93 -17.82
N SER A 50 -7.48 -1.48 -18.99
CA SER A 50 -7.09 -2.03 -20.29
C SER A 50 -5.60 -1.87 -20.59
N THR A 51 -4.99 -0.75 -20.20
CA THR A 51 -3.56 -0.52 -20.37
C THR A 51 -2.75 -1.47 -19.48
N MET A 52 -3.17 -1.64 -18.23
CA MET A 52 -2.53 -2.58 -17.30
C MET A 52 -2.64 -4.02 -17.80
N GLN A 53 -3.82 -4.44 -18.28
CA GLN A 53 -4.03 -5.77 -18.85
C GLN A 53 -3.12 -6.02 -20.06
N LYS A 54 -3.04 -5.07 -20.98
CA LYS A 54 -2.16 -5.16 -22.14
C LYS A 54 -0.68 -5.25 -21.74
N GLN A 55 -0.26 -4.46 -20.76
CA GLN A 55 1.12 -4.48 -20.25
C GLN A 55 1.50 -5.81 -19.59
N ILE A 56 0.55 -6.49 -18.92
CA ILE A 56 0.78 -7.83 -18.36
C ILE A 56 1.19 -8.83 -19.44
N GLU A 57 0.56 -8.73 -20.62
CA GLU A 57 0.80 -9.63 -21.76
C GLU A 57 2.06 -9.26 -22.54
N GLU A 58 2.34 -7.96 -22.71
CA GLU A 58 3.36 -7.47 -23.62
C GLU A 58 4.69 -7.09 -22.95
N VAL A 59 4.70 -6.81 -21.63
CA VAL A 59 5.87 -6.29 -20.90
C VAL A 59 6.09 -7.11 -19.63
N PRO A 60 6.84 -8.23 -19.70
CA PRO A 60 7.05 -9.17 -18.60
C PRO A 60 7.53 -8.53 -17.29
N GLU A 61 8.35 -7.47 -17.38
CA GLU A 61 8.90 -6.74 -16.23
C GLU A 61 7.83 -6.04 -15.40
N THR A 62 6.67 -5.73 -16.00
CA THR A 62 5.55 -5.07 -15.32
C THR A 62 4.44 -6.02 -14.89
N ASN A 63 4.54 -7.29 -15.27
CA ASN A 63 3.47 -8.28 -15.14
C ASN A 63 2.96 -8.39 -13.70
N PHE A 64 3.85 -8.72 -12.76
CA PHE A 64 3.48 -8.85 -11.34
C PHE A 64 2.89 -7.56 -10.76
N TYR A 65 3.51 -6.42 -11.06
CA TYR A 65 3.07 -5.12 -10.53
C TYR A 65 1.65 -4.77 -11.01
N ASN A 66 1.37 -4.98 -12.30
CA ASN A 66 0.06 -4.70 -12.87
C ASN A 66 -1.00 -5.73 -12.42
N GLN A 67 -0.63 -7.01 -12.22
CA GLN A 67 -1.54 -7.99 -11.61
C GLN A 67 -1.98 -7.58 -10.21
N VAL A 68 -1.06 -7.11 -9.37
CA VAL A 68 -1.39 -6.62 -8.02
C VAL A 68 -2.31 -5.40 -8.10
N ARG A 69 -2.05 -4.44 -8.98
CA ARG A 69 -2.91 -3.26 -9.16
C ARG A 69 -4.32 -3.63 -9.60
N LEU A 70 -4.48 -4.56 -10.54
CA LEU A 70 -5.79 -5.08 -10.95
C LEU A 70 -6.51 -5.77 -9.79
N ALA A 71 -5.82 -6.64 -9.05
CA ALA A 71 -6.40 -7.29 -7.87
C ALA A 71 -6.86 -6.27 -6.80
N LEU A 72 -6.11 -5.18 -6.61
CA LEU A 72 -6.51 -4.10 -5.71
C LEU A 72 -7.77 -3.38 -6.21
N THR A 73 -7.94 -3.19 -7.53
CA THR A 73 -9.18 -2.63 -8.09
C THR A 73 -10.38 -3.56 -7.92
N ASP A 74 -10.15 -4.87 -7.87
CA ASP A 74 -11.16 -5.88 -7.57
C ASP A 74 -11.43 -6.04 -6.06
N GLY A 75 -10.77 -5.22 -5.22
CA GLY A 75 -11.01 -5.18 -3.78
C GLY A 75 -10.15 -6.14 -2.96
N TRP A 76 -9.10 -6.75 -3.52
CA TRP A 76 -8.22 -7.68 -2.79
C TRP A 76 -7.55 -7.06 -1.54
N GLY A 77 -7.40 -5.73 -1.51
CA GLY A 77 -6.90 -4.99 -0.34
C GLY A 77 -7.96 -4.65 0.72
N LEU A 78 -9.23 -4.99 0.48
CA LEU A 78 -10.33 -4.72 1.41
C LEU A 78 -10.38 -5.82 2.47
N VAL A 79 -9.59 -5.63 3.52
CA VAL A 79 -9.55 -6.51 4.68
C VAL A 79 -10.54 -6.07 5.76
N SER A 80 -11.10 -7.06 6.44
CA SER A 80 -11.99 -6.88 7.57
C SER A 80 -11.24 -6.53 8.87
N GLU A 81 -11.97 -6.27 9.95
CA GLU A 81 -11.43 -5.65 11.18
C GLU A 81 -11.63 -6.50 12.46
N GLU A 82 -11.84 -7.82 12.31
CA GLU A 82 -12.12 -8.72 13.43
C GLU A 82 -10.99 -8.70 14.47
N LEU A 83 -9.73 -8.71 14.03
CA LEU A 83 -8.59 -8.68 14.95
C LEU A 83 -8.46 -7.33 15.64
N ASN A 84 -8.79 -6.22 14.96
CA ASN A 84 -8.84 -4.91 15.58
C ASN A 84 -9.89 -4.85 16.70
N LYS A 85 -11.05 -5.48 16.49
CA LYS A 85 -12.14 -5.56 17.48
C LYS A 85 -11.79 -6.48 18.65
N ALA A 86 -11.16 -7.61 18.39
CA ALA A 86 -10.75 -8.56 19.41
C ALA A 86 -9.62 -8.01 20.29
N PHE A 87 -8.71 -7.23 19.71
CA PHE A 87 -7.53 -6.69 20.40
C PHE A 87 -7.45 -5.16 20.28
N PRO A 88 -8.40 -4.40 20.88
CA PRO A 88 -8.49 -2.95 20.72
C PRO A 88 -7.29 -2.20 21.31
N ILE A 89 -6.52 -2.83 22.20
CA ILE A 89 -5.28 -2.28 22.75
C ILE A 89 -4.14 -2.25 21.72
N ILE A 90 -4.20 -3.08 20.68
CA ILE A 90 -3.22 -3.11 19.61
C ILE A 90 -3.63 -2.08 18.56
N ARG A 91 -3.06 -0.88 18.67
CA ARG A 91 -3.20 0.15 17.64
C ARG A 91 -2.18 -0.10 16.52
N PRO A 92 -2.61 -0.30 15.25
CA PRO A 92 -1.68 -0.27 14.12
C PRO A 92 -1.14 1.15 13.91
N ALA A 93 0.05 1.26 13.31
CA ALA A 93 0.56 2.55 12.88
C ALA A 93 -0.40 3.20 11.87
N SER A 94 -0.61 4.50 12.01
CA SER A 94 -1.38 5.27 11.04
C SER A 94 -0.58 5.45 9.75
N LEU A 95 -1.27 5.74 8.64
CA LEU A 95 -0.59 5.99 7.38
C LEU A 95 0.29 7.25 7.45
N GLU A 96 -0.11 8.25 8.25
CA GLU A 96 0.67 9.47 8.49
C GLU A 96 1.94 9.18 9.30
N GLU A 97 1.83 8.40 10.38
CA GLU A 97 3.00 7.97 11.18
C GLU A 97 4.00 7.20 10.31
N PHE A 98 3.49 6.33 9.44
CA PHE A 98 4.32 5.55 8.54
C PHE A 98 5.04 6.44 7.52
N VAL A 99 4.32 7.33 6.83
CA VAL A 99 4.91 8.21 5.81
C VAL A 99 5.89 9.19 6.43
N MET A 100 5.54 9.83 7.55
CA MET A 100 6.45 10.73 8.27
C MET A 100 7.77 10.03 8.62
N LYS A 101 7.70 8.83 9.22
CA LYS A 101 8.90 8.10 9.63
C LYS A 101 9.92 7.88 8.51
N TRP A 102 9.45 7.69 7.28
CA TRP A 102 10.31 7.31 6.15
C TRP A 102 10.60 8.43 5.17
N TRP A 103 9.72 9.43 5.08
CA TRP A 103 9.79 10.48 4.07
C TRP A 103 10.01 11.87 4.67
N GLU A 104 9.89 12.06 5.99
CA GLU A 104 10.24 13.34 6.59
C GLU A 104 11.73 13.65 6.41
N GLY A 105 12.04 14.86 5.95
CA GLY A 105 13.41 15.32 5.72
C GLY A 105 14.12 14.70 4.51
N PHE A 106 13.47 13.81 3.75
CA PHE A 106 14.05 13.26 2.53
C PHE A 106 13.91 14.25 1.37
N GLU A 107 15.04 14.70 0.82
CA GLU A 107 15.07 15.64 -0.31
C GLU A 107 14.78 14.93 -1.63
N LEU A 108 13.66 15.28 -2.25
CA LEU A 108 13.29 14.80 -3.57
C LEU A 108 13.74 15.78 -4.65
N GLY A 109 14.27 15.26 -5.76
CA GLY A 109 14.59 16.05 -6.95
C GLY A 109 13.37 16.74 -7.58
N ARG A 110 13.64 17.56 -8.61
CA ARG A 110 12.57 18.23 -9.37
C ARG A 110 11.63 17.19 -9.96
N ALA A 111 10.32 17.43 -9.82
CA ALA A 111 9.32 16.57 -10.44
C ALA A 111 9.54 16.52 -11.97
N SER A 112 9.73 15.33 -12.50
CA SER A 112 9.78 15.08 -13.94
C SER A 112 9.35 13.65 -14.20
N TRP A 113 8.79 13.38 -15.38
CA TRP A 113 8.42 12.02 -15.78
C TRP A 113 9.63 11.17 -16.22
N GLY A 114 10.84 11.73 -16.21
CA GLY A 114 11.97 11.21 -16.97
C GLY A 114 11.74 11.33 -18.49
N GLY A 115 12.80 11.23 -19.30
CA GLY A 115 12.60 10.84 -20.70
C GLY A 115 11.98 9.44 -20.73
N GLU A 116 11.21 9.09 -21.77
CA GLU A 116 10.50 7.81 -21.93
C GLU A 116 11.32 6.61 -21.44
N ASN A 117 11.21 6.28 -20.16
CA ASN A 117 12.03 5.25 -19.55
C ASN A 117 11.34 3.93 -19.80
N LYS A 118 11.99 3.14 -20.67
CA LYS A 118 11.92 1.69 -20.60
C LYS A 118 12.05 1.29 -19.13
N THR A 119 11.06 0.56 -18.68
CA THR A 119 10.96 -0.18 -17.43
C THR A 119 12.31 -0.63 -16.86
N SER A 120 12.89 0.15 -15.94
CA SER A 120 13.68 -0.41 -14.84
C SER A 120 13.20 0.24 -13.54
N ALA A 121 12.32 -0.48 -12.84
CA ALA A 121 11.90 -0.15 -11.48
C ALA A 121 12.75 -0.91 -10.44
N PHE A 122 13.84 -1.57 -10.86
CA PHE A 122 14.63 -2.48 -10.03
C PHE A 122 16.13 -2.51 -10.41
N ASP A 123 16.77 -1.34 -10.52
CA ASP A 123 18.24 -1.24 -10.47
C ASP A 123 18.69 -0.74 -9.07
#